data_AF-A0A7X5SCU6-F1
#
_entry.id   AF-A0A7X5SCU6-F1
#
_cell.length_a   1.000
_cell.length_b   1.000
_cell.length_c   1.000
_cell.angle_alpha   90.00
_cell.angle_beta   90.00
_cell.angle_gamma   90.00
#
_symmetry.space_group_name_H-M   'P 1'
#
loop_
_entity.id
_entity.type
_entity.pdbx_description
1 polymer ?
#
loop_
_entity_poly.entity_id
_entity_poly.type
_entity_poly.pdbx_seq_one_letter_code
_entity_poly.pdbx_strand_id
1 'polypeptide(L)'
;QAHLDGRTDTYTAEFRLRQHDGQWRWILDRGRVVSRTADGRPLRMVGTHTDVHHHKLLEQQLREQQAQLEEAQRIASMGSWSWDTLK
;
A
#
# COMPACT_ATOMS: atom_id res chain seq x y z
N GLN A 1 1.62 -3.91 -17.57
CA GLN A 1 1.41 -4.76 -18.76
C GLN A 1 1.33 -6.25 -18.43
N ALA A 2 2.20 -6.79 -17.56
CA ALA A 2 2.24 -8.22 -17.20
C ALA A 2 0.87 -8.88 -16.86
N HIS A 3 -0.03 -8.18 -16.15
CA HIS A 3 -1.36 -8.72 -15.84
C HIS A 3 -2.25 -8.90 -17.07
N LEU A 4 -2.26 -7.93 -17.99
CA LEU A 4 -3.08 -8.00 -19.22
C LEU A 4 -2.63 -9.17 -20.11
N ASP A 5 -1.32 -9.41 -20.14
CA ASP A 5 -0.69 -10.54 -20.85
C ASP A 5 -0.91 -11.89 -20.15
N GLY A 6 -1.58 -11.92 -18.99
CA GLY A 6 -1.87 -13.14 -18.25
C GLY A 6 -0.68 -13.71 -17.47
N ARG A 7 0.41 -12.95 -17.31
CA ARG A 7 1.60 -13.37 -16.57
C ARG A 7 1.46 -13.21 -15.05
N THR A 8 0.44 -12.48 -14.61
CA THR A 8 0.05 -12.37 -13.19
C THR A 8 -1.46 -12.52 -13.07
N ASP A 9 -1.93 -13.22 -12.03
CA ASP A 9 -3.36 -13.48 -11.82
C ASP A 9 -4.15 -12.22 -11.46
N THR A 10 -3.47 -11.23 -10.88
CA THR A 10 -4.06 -9.97 -10.45
C THR A 10 -3.19 -8.78 -10.85
N TYR A 11 -3.85 -7.66 -11.07
CA TYR A 11 -3.26 -6.33 -11.15
C TYR A 11 -3.37 -5.67 -9.77
N THR A 12 -2.30 -4.98 -9.37
CA THR A 12 -2.30 -4.16 -8.16
C THR A 12 -1.44 -2.94 -8.42
N ALA A 13 -1.95 -1.76 -8.07
CA ALA A 13 -1.22 -0.51 -8.16
C ALA A 13 -1.65 0.45 -7.05
N GLU A 14 -0.72 1.24 -6.56
CA GLU A 14 -1.00 2.35 -5.65
C GLU A 14 -0.63 3.66 -6.35
N PHE A 15 -1.54 4.63 -6.31
CA PHE A 15 -1.31 5.93 -6.92
C PHE A 15 -2.09 7.04 -6.21
N ARG A 16 -1.74 8.28 -6.54
CA ARG A 16 -2.46 9.45 -6.06
C ARG A 16 -3.58 9.79 -7.02
N LEU A 17 -4.78 9.97 -6.47
CA LEU A 17 -5.95 10.44 -7.21
C LEU A 17 -6.45 11.73 -6.58
N ARG A 18 -6.79 12.71 -7.43
CA ARG A 18 -7.35 13.99 -7.00
C ARG A 18 -8.87 13.88 -6.94
N GLN A 19 -9.45 14.08 -5.76
CA GLN A 19 -10.89 14.09 -5.54
C GLN A 19 -11.52 15.38 -6.09
N HIS A 20 -12.85 15.39 -6.21
CA HIS A 20 -13.62 16.54 -6.71
C HIS A 20 -13.44 17.81 -5.87
N ASP A 21 -13.17 17.66 -4.57
CA ASP A 21 -12.85 18.74 -3.62
C ASP A 21 -11.40 19.27 -3.76
N GLY A 22 -10.63 18.70 -4.69
CA GLY A 22 -9.25 19.06 -4.96
C GLY A 22 -8.21 18.36 -4.09
N GLN A 23 -8.63 17.58 -3.08
CA GLN A 23 -7.71 16.85 -2.19
C GLN A 23 -7.10 15.64 -2.88
N TRP A 24 -5.88 15.31 -2.51
CA TRP A 24 -5.20 14.12 -3.03
C TRP A 24 -5.32 12.96 -2.06
N ARG A 25 -5.78 11.80 -2.55
CA ARG A 25 -5.88 10.54 -1.79
C ARG A 25 -4.94 9.50 -2.36
N TRP A 26 -4.45 8.62 -1.49
CA TRP A 26 -3.77 7.40 -1.92
C TRP A 26 -4.84 6.37 -2.22
N ILE A 27 -4.86 5.87 -3.45
CA ILE A 27 -5.79 4.86 -3.91
C ILE A 27 -5.00 3.59 -4.20
N LEU A 28 -5.49 2.49 -3.66
CA LEU A 28 -5.09 1.13 -4.00
C LEU A 28 -6.08 0.59 -5.02
N ASP A 29 -5.62 0.41 -6.24
CA ASP A 29 -6.35 -0.30 -7.29
C ASP A 29 -5.94 -1.76 -7.31
N ARG A 30 -6.94 -2.64 -7.31
CA ARG A 30 -6.77 -4.09 -7.45
C ARG A 30 -7.80 -4.63 -8.41
N GLY A 31 -7.37 -5.42 -9.37
CA GLY A 31 -8.31 -6.02 -10.31
C GLY A 31 -7.77 -7.26 -10.99
N ARG A 32 -8.65 -7.91 -11.76
CA ARG A 32 -8.28 -9.06 -12.59
C ARG A 32 -9.05 -9.09 -13.91
N VAL A 33 -8.42 -9.59 -14.96
CA VAL A 33 -9.10 -9.97 -16.20
C VAL A 33 -10.07 -11.12 -15.88
N VAL A 34 -11.35 -10.94 -16.21
CA VAL A 34 -12.42 -11.90 -15.96
C VAL A 34 -12.94 -12.58 -17.22
N SER A 35 -12.57 -12.06 -18.40
CA SER A 35 -12.88 -12.72 -19.68
C SER A 35 -11.82 -12.40 -20.73
N ARG A 36 -11.55 -13.38 -21.59
CA ARG A 36 -10.62 -13.30 -22.72
C ARG A 36 -11.31 -13.76 -23.99
N THR A 37 -10.85 -13.26 -25.13
CA THR A 37 -11.23 -13.75 -26.45
C THR A 37 -10.63 -15.14 -26.72
N ALA A 38 -11.07 -15.82 -27.78
CA ALA A 38 -10.56 -17.15 -28.16
C ALA A 38 -9.04 -17.15 -28.45
N ASP A 39 -8.49 -16.03 -28.91
CA ASP A 39 -7.06 -15.79 -29.14
C ASP A 39 -6.32 -15.25 -27.89
N GLY A 40 -6.95 -15.31 -26.71
CA GLY A 40 -6.31 -15.03 -25.42
C GLY A 40 -6.20 -13.55 -25.03
N ARG A 41 -6.70 -12.62 -25.86
CA ARG A 41 -6.66 -11.17 -25.55
C ARG A 41 -7.66 -10.81 -24.44
N PRO A 42 -7.31 -9.89 -23.52
CA PRO A 42 -8.20 -9.48 -22.44
C PRO A 42 -9.42 -8.73 -23.00
N LEU A 43 -10.62 -9.20 -22.66
CA LEU A 43 -11.89 -8.61 -23.10
C LEU A 43 -12.55 -7.77 -22.00
N ARG A 44 -12.45 -8.23 -20.74
CA ARG A 44 -13.03 -7.52 -19.59
C ARG A 44 -12.17 -7.69 -18.35
N MET A 45 -12.02 -6.62 -17.60
CA MET A 45 -11.39 -6.58 -16.28
C MET A 45 -12.38 -6.05 -15.24
N VAL A 46 -12.30 -6.56 -14.02
CA VAL A 46 -13.05 -6.07 -12.86
C VAL A 46 -12.06 -5.78 -11.74
N GLY A 47 -12.31 -4.71 -10.99
CA GLY A 47 -11.45 -4.31 -9.89
C GLY A 47 -12.12 -3.35 -8.92
N THR A 48 -11.37 -2.97 -7.90
CA THR A 48 -11.79 -2.10 -6.81
C THR A 48 -10.77 -0.98 -6.63
N HIS A 49 -11.25 0.25 -6.49
CA HIS A 49 -10.46 1.39 -6.04
C HIS A 49 -10.72 1.60 -4.56
N THR A 50 -9.73 1.34 -3.71
CA THR A 50 -9.84 1.50 -2.26
C THR A 50 -9.06 2.74 -1.84
N ASP A 51 -9.71 3.68 -1.15
CA ASP A 51 -9.01 4.79 -0.51
C ASP A 51 -8.20 4.26 0.68
N VAL A 52 -6.87 4.35 0.59
CA VAL A 52 -5.92 3.93 1.62
C VAL A 52 -5.19 5.13 2.23
N HIS A 53 -5.69 6.36 2.03
CA HIS A 53 -5.04 7.57 2.50
C HIS A 53 -4.87 7.59 4.03
N HIS A 54 -5.92 7.24 4.77
CA HIS A 54 -5.86 7.20 6.23
C HIS A 54 -4.83 6.20 6.74
N HIS A 55 -4.76 5.02 6.11
CA HIS A 55 -3.77 4.00 6.47
C HIS A 55 -2.33 4.50 6.27
N LYS A 56 -2.06 5.16 5.13
CA LYS A 56 -0.74 5.75 4.84
C LYS A 56 -0.37 6.85 5.84
N LEU A 57 -1.34 7.68 6.27
CA LEU A 57 -1.09 8.72 7.27
C LEU A 57 -0.73 8.13 8.63
N LEU A 58 -1.46 7.10 9.08
CA LEU A 58 -1.14 6.42 10.35
C LEU A 58 0.23 5.75 10.31
N GLU A 59 0.56 5.07 9.20
CA GLU A 59 1.87 4.44 9.01
C GLU A 59 3.00 5.47 9.05
N GLN A 60 2.79 6.64 8.44
CA GLN A 60 3.74 7.75 8.47
C GLN A 60 3.89 8.31 9.89
N GLN A 61 2.78 8.58 10.59
CA GLN A 61 2.80 9.07 11.97
C GLN A 61 3.54 8.10 12.91
N LEU A 62 3.29 6.80 12.77
CA LEU A 62 3.98 5.78 13.57
C LEU A 62 5.50 5.81 13.33
N ARG A 63 5.92 5.91 12.07
CA ARG A 63 7.36 6.02 11.72
C ARG A 63 7.99 7.28 12.27
N GLU A 64 7.30 8.42 12.18
CA GLU A 64 7.79 9.69 12.71
C GLU A 64 7.95 9.62 14.22
N GLN A 65 6.98 9.05 14.93
CA GLN A 65 7.10 8.88 16.38
C GLN A 65 8.21 7.91 16.78
N GLN A 66 8.37 6.81 16.05
CA GLN A 66 9.45 5.87 16.30
C GLN A 66 10.83 6.54 16.10
N ALA A 67 11.00 7.29 15.01
CA ALA A 67 12.24 8.03 14.74
C ALA A 67 12.55 9.07 15.84
N GLN A 68 11.52 9.77 16.35
CA GLN A 68 11.67 10.70 17.47
C GLN A 68 12.09 10.00 18.77
N LEU A 69 11.49 8.86 19.09
CA LEU A 69 11.85 8.08 20.27
C LEU A 69 13.28 7.56 20.19
N GLU A 70 13.68 7.04 19.03
CA GLU A 70 15.05 6.56 18.79
C GLU A 70 16.06 7.70 18.95
N GLU A 71 15.78 8.89 18.42
CA GLU A 71 16.66 10.05 18.59
C GLU A 71 16.75 10.50 20.05
N ALA A 72 15.62 10.54 20.77
CA ALA A 72 15.62 10.89 22.18
C ALA A 72 16.42 9.89 23.03
N GLN A 73 16.32 8.59 22.74
CA GLN A 73 17.11 7.55 23.40
C GLN A 73 18.61 7.71 23.10
N ARG A 74 18.98 8.03 21.84
CA ARG A 74 20.36 8.33 21.45
C ARG A 74 20.94 9.52 22.22
N ILE A 75 20.22 10.65 22.25
CA ILE A 75 20.65 11.86 22.98
C ILE A 75 20.83 11.56 24.47
N ALA A 76 19.89 10.82 25.05
CA ALA A 76 19.95 10.42 26.45
C ALA A 76 20.99 9.33 26.75
N SER A 77 21.70 8.80 25.74
CA SER A 77 22.65 7.67 25.86
C SER A 77 22.03 6.44 26.52
N MET A 78 20.72 6.21 26.32
CA MET A 78 20.00 5.09 26.91
C MET A 78 20.05 3.88 25.96
N GLY A 79 20.61 2.77 26.45
CA GLY A 79 20.47 1.48 25.80
C GLY A 79 19.07 0.90 26.07
N SER A 80 18.39 0.44 25.02
CA SER A 80 17.12 -0.26 25.12
C SER A 80 17.32 -1.72 24.76
N TRP A 81 16.89 -2.64 25.63
CA TRP A 81 16.81 -4.07 25.35
C TRP A 81 15.37 -4.54 25.57
N SER A 82 14.87 -5.36 24.66
CA SER A 82 13.62 -6.10 24.83
C SER A 82 13.92 -7.59 24.79
N TRP A 83 13.31 -8.34 25.69
CA TRP A 83 13.38 -9.80 25.71
C TRP A 83 11.98 -10.36 25.60
N ASP A 84 11.74 -11.22 24.62
CA ASP A 84 10.46 -11.89 24.45
C ASP A 84 10.42 -13.11 25.38
N THR A 85 9.43 -13.17 26.26
CA THR A 85 9.32 -14.19 27.31
C THR A 85 8.41 -15.35 26.93
N LEU A 86 7.83 -15.32 25.72
CA LEU A 86 6.92 -16.38 25.27
C LEU A 86 7.68 -17.42 24.42
N LYS A 87 8.03 -18.52 25.07
CA LYS A 87 8.21 -19.85 24.48
C LYS A 87 7.28 -20.84 25.18
#